data_AF-A0A942LGB6-F1
#
_entry.id   AF-A0A942LGB6-F1
#
_cell.length_a   1.000
_cell.length_b   1.000
_cell.length_c   1.000
_cell.angle_alpha   90.00
_cell.angle_beta   90.00
_cell.angle_gamma   90.00
#
_symmetry.space_group_name_H-M   'P 1'
#
loop_
_entity.id
_entity.type
_entity.pdbx_description
1 polymer ?
#
loop_
_entity_poly.entity_id
_entity_poly.type
_entity_poly.pdbx_seq_one_letter_code
_entity_poly.pdbx_strand_id
1 'polypeptide(L)'
;MTQHHTPAPPPSPPSPDAPAPAADSGSLHAGTNATTVPDVKAMHGWLHTARFLTTAPQLEHLPALDLPEIAFVGRSNAGKSTCINTLTQQKRLAFASKTPGRTQSINLFSLGKQGIHDAVLADLPGYGYAAVPREAKLRWQRVMGNYLLTRENLKGVVLLIDPRLGMTELDEILLDVIRPRVQAGLKFLVLLTKADKLSRSEAAKALSIARLQSGGGEARLFSALKKQGLDDVAQLLWHWAHEPVKVPKQTPVETGPAIEDDDEPESLD
;
A
#
# COMPACT_ATOMS: atom_id res chain seq x y z
N MET A 1 -41.61 32.18 -58.06
CA MET A 1 -42.14 33.08 -57.02
C MET A 1 -41.58 32.61 -55.69
N THR A 2 -40.39 33.08 -55.34
CA THR A 2 -39.60 32.67 -54.18
C THR A 2 -39.60 33.82 -53.18
N GLN A 3 -40.10 33.56 -51.97
CA GLN A 3 -40.18 34.54 -50.89
C GLN A 3 -38.79 34.78 -50.29
N HIS A 4 -38.40 36.05 -50.15
CA HIS A 4 -37.23 36.46 -49.37
C HIS A 4 -37.67 37.07 -48.03
N HIS A 5 -37.18 36.48 -46.94
CA HIS A 5 -37.38 36.85 -45.55
C HIS A 5 -36.42 37.98 -45.16
N THR A 6 -36.91 39.05 -44.53
CA THR A 6 -36.14 40.22 -44.09
C THR A 6 -35.73 40.05 -42.61
N PRO A 7 -34.46 40.29 -42.23
CA PRO A 7 -34.02 40.18 -40.83
C PRO A 7 -34.27 41.45 -39.99
N ALA A 8 -34.49 41.27 -38.70
CA ALA A 8 -34.76 42.30 -37.69
C ALA A 8 -33.49 43.07 -37.23
N PRO A 9 -33.62 44.32 -36.73
CA PRO A 9 -32.47 45.16 -36.34
C PRO A 9 -31.93 44.85 -34.92
N PRO A 10 -30.66 45.21 -34.63
CA PRO A 10 -30.02 44.97 -33.34
C PRO A 10 -30.38 46.01 -32.26
N PRO A 11 -30.24 45.67 -30.95
CA PRO A 11 -30.59 46.56 -29.85
C PRO A 11 -29.52 47.62 -29.54
N SER A 12 -29.97 48.75 -28.99
CA SER A 12 -29.18 49.96 -28.66
C SER A 12 -28.37 49.81 -27.35
N PRO A 13 -27.26 50.57 -27.18
CA PRO A 13 -26.43 50.53 -25.98
C PRO A 13 -27.01 51.37 -24.82
N PRO A 14 -26.69 51.04 -23.54
CA PRO A 14 -27.14 51.81 -22.39
C PRO A 14 -26.24 53.04 -22.11
N SER A 15 -26.86 54.13 -21.68
CA SER A 15 -26.23 55.40 -21.27
C SER A 15 -25.63 55.36 -19.85
N PRO A 16 -24.64 56.22 -19.54
CA PRO A 16 -23.96 56.25 -18.25
C PRO A 16 -24.53 57.35 -17.33
N ASP A 17 -24.91 57.03 -16.09
CA ASP A 17 -24.81 58.00 -14.99
C ASP A 17 -24.99 57.37 -13.58
N ALA A 18 -24.11 57.84 -12.68
CA ALA A 18 -24.17 57.82 -11.20
C ALA A 18 -23.67 56.56 -10.42
N PRO A 19 -23.24 56.70 -9.15
CA PRO A 19 -21.84 56.97 -8.78
C PRO A 19 -21.25 55.93 -7.77
N ALA A 20 -19.92 55.92 -7.62
CA ALA A 20 -19.19 55.15 -6.58
C ALA A 20 -19.40 55.78 -5.17
N PRO A 21 -19.46 54.97 -4.09
CA PRO A 21 -18.26 54.61 -3.28
C PRO A 21 -18.38 53.16 -2.72
N ALA A 22 -17.48 52.50 -2.00
CA ALA A 22 -16.31 52.85 -1.21
C ALA A 22 -15.35 51.63 -1.22
N ALA A 23 -14.06 51.88 -0.95
CA ALA A 23 -13.08 50.84 -0.70
C ALA A 23 -13.42 50.07 0.59
N ASP A 24 -13.63 48.76 0.46
CA ASP A 24 -13.60 47.84 1.60
C ASP A 24 -12.37 46.94 1.47
N SER A 25 -11.57 46.97 2.53
CA SER A 25 -10.38 46.18 2.75
C SER A 25 -10.77 44.70 2.84
N GLY A 26 -10.76 44.02 1.68
CA GLY A 26 -10.87 42.57 1.60
C GLY A 26 -9.69 41.89 2.28
N SER A 27 -9.89 41.53 3.54
CA SER A 27 -9.10 40.56 4.29
C SER A 27 -8.75 39.38 3.39
N LEU A 28 -7.45 39.19 3.15
CA LEU A 28 -6.88 37.98 2.59
C LEU A 28 -7.23 36.81 3.53
N HIS A 29 -8.39 36.18 3.31
CA HIS A 29 -8.61 34.84 3.79
C HIS A 29 -7.65 33.93 3.02
N ALA A 30 -6.48 33.74 3.62
CA ALA A 30 -5.65 32.58 3.38
C ALA A 30 -6.53 31.35 3.61
N GLY A 31 -7.11 30.84 2.53
CA GLY A 31 -7.73 29.53 2.52
C GLY A 31 -6.65 28.54 2.88
N THR A 32 -6.64 28.11 4.14
CA THR A 32 -6.01 26.87 4.56
C THR A 32 -6.59 25.78 3.67
N ASN A 33 -5.86 25.39 2.62
CA ASN A 33 -6.08 24.15 1.91
C ASN A 33 -5.81 23.02 2.90
N ALA A 34 -6.79 22.71 3.73
CA ALA A 34 -6.84 21.45 4.43
C ALA A 34 -6.90 20.39 3.32
N THR A 35 -5.84 19.61 3.18
CA THR A 35 -5.79 18.46 2.28
C THR A 35 -6.90 17.51 2.71
N THR A 36 -8.09 17.64 2.14
CA THR A 36 -9.23 16.79 2.45
C THR A 36 -8.89 15.39 1.96
N VAL A 37 -8.88 14.41 2.88
CA VAL A 37 -8.75 12.99 2.52
C VAL A 37 -9.78 12.70 1.42
N PRO A 38 -9.36 12.14 0.28
CA PRO A 38 -10.25 11.91 -0.85
C PRO A 38 -11.33 10.88 -0.48
N ASP A 39 -12.46 10.93 -1.19
CA ASP A 39 -13.49 9.91 -1.03
C ASP A 39 -13.02 8.53 -1.53
N VAL A 40 -13.76 7.48 -1.16
CA VAL A 40 -13.45 6.09 -1.54
C VAL A 40 -13.39 5.92 -3.07
N LYS A 41 -14.23 6.64 -3.81
CA LYS A 41 -14.26 6.57 -5.29
C LYS A 41 -12.96 7.09 -5.89
N ALA A 42 -12.41 8.17 -5.35
CA ALA A 42 -11.13 8.72 -5.76
C ALA A 42 -9.96 7.78 -5.40
N MET A 43 -10.02 7.08 -4.26
CA MET A 43 -9.04 6.06 -3.86
C MET A 43 -9.05 4.85 -4.82
N HIS A 44 -10.22 4.37 -5.24
CA HIS A 44 -10.33 3.40 -6.33
C HIS A 44 -9.75 3.95 -7.63
N GLY A 45 -10.14 5.18 -7.99
CA GLY A 45 -9.64 5.87 -9.18
C GLY A 45 -8.12 5.99 -9.20
N TRP A 46 -7.47 6.14 -8.04
CA TRP A 46 -6.02 6.09 -7.87
C TRP A 46 -5.46 4.68 -8.16
N LEU A 47 -6.01 3.63 -7.56
CA LEU A 47 -5.57 2.25 -7.86
C LEU A 47 -5.72 1.87 -9.35
N HIS A 48 -6.75 2.38 -10.02
CA HIS A 48 -6.99 2.12 -11.45
C HIS A 48 -5.91 2.73 -12.36
N THR A 49 -5.11 3.66 -11.84
CA THR A 49 -3.97 4.23 -12.57
C THR A 49 -2.80 3.27 -12.70
N ALA A 50 -2.78 2.15 -11.97
CA ALA A 50 -1.65 1.24 -11.94
C ALA A 50 -1.14 0.87 -13.32
N ARG A 51 0.17 0.96 -13.57
CA ARG A 51 0.80 0.52 -14.83
C ARG A 51 2.00 -0.35 -14.53
N PHE A 52 2.29 -1.31 -15.41
CA PHE A 52 3.52 -2.09 -15.31
C PHE A 52 4.73 -1.17 -15.39
N LEU A 53 5.62 -1.29 -14.41
CA LEU A 53 6.86 -0.53 -14.34
C LEU A 53 8.04 -1.40 -14.76
N THR A 54 8.29 -2.49 -14.05
CA THR A 54 9.41 -3.39 -14.35
C THR A 54 9.22 -4.78 -13.73
N THR A 55 10.05 -5.73 -14.15
CA THR A 55 10.18 -7.06 -13.56
C THR A 55 11.64 -7.33 -13.23
N ALA A 56 11.91 -7.90 -12.06
CA ALA A 56 13.26 -8.17 -11.59
C ALA A 56 13.35 -9.54 -10.92
N PRO A 57 14.33 -10.39 -11.25
CA PRO A 57 14.49 -11.70 -10.61
C PRO A 57 15.01 -11.59 -9.17
N GLN A 58 15.67 -10.48 -8.83
CA GLN A 58 16.32 -10.24 -7.53
C GLN A 58 16.26 -8.76 -7.16
N LEU A 59 16.41 -8.45 -5.87
CA LEU A 59 16.36 -7.09 -5.33
C LEU A 59 17.34 -6.13 -5.99
N GLU A 60 18.56 -6.57 -6.30
CA GLU A 60 19.62 -5.77 -6.92
C GLU A 60 19.26 -5.25 -8.32
N HIS A 61 18.32 -5.90 -9.01
CA HIS A 61 17.83 -5.49 -10.33
C HIS A 61 16.61 -4.57 -10.25
N LEU A 62 16.12 -4.25 -9.04
CA LEU A 62 15.03 -3.30 -8.87
C LEU A 62 15.57 -1.87 -8.91
N PRO A 63 14.87 -0.94 -9.56
CA PRO A 63 15.22 0.47 -9.48
C PRO A 63 15.15 0.95 -8.03
N ALA A 64 16.09 1.83 -7.66
CA ALA A 64 15.94 2.67 -6.48
C ALA A 64 14.81 3.67 -6.77
N LEU A 65 13.81 3.70 -5.91
CA LEU A 65 12.63 4.57 -6.05
C LEU A 65 12.40 5.27 -4.71
N ASP A 66 12.23 6.59 -4.74
CA ASP A 66 11.88 7.39 -3.56
C ASP A 66 10.37 7.43 -3.29
N LEU A 67 9.61 6.54 -3.93
CA LEU A 67 8.16 6.45 -3.81
C LEU A 67 7.74 5.38 -2.80
N PRO A 68 6.67 5.61 -2.02
CA PRO A 68 6.14 4.62 -1.09
C PRO A 68 5.75 3.34 -1.84
N GLU A 69 6.26 2.21 -1.37
CA GLU A 69 6.06 0.90 -1.98
C GLU A 69 5.20 0.01 -1.07
N ILE A 70 4.20 -0.65 -1.64
CA ILE A 70 3.34 -1.61 -0.95
C ILE A 70 3.46 -2.97 -1.61
N ALA A 71 3.96 -3.95 -0.87
CA ALA A 71 4.19 -5.28 -1.39
C ALA A 71 3.06 -6.25 -1.09
N PHE A 72 2.68 -7.03 -2.09
CA PHE A 72 1.73 -8.13 -1.99
C PHE A 72 2.52 -9.43 -1.97
N VAL A 73 2.27 -10.25 -0.96
CA VAL A 73 2.98 -11.51 -0.74
C VAL A 73 2.01 -12.58 -0.28
N GLY A 74 2.29 -13.84 -0.60
CA GLY A 74 1.44 -14.94 -0.17
C GLY A 74 1.77 -16.22 -0.90
N ARG A 75 1.18 -17.32 -0.45
CA ARG A 75 1.36 -18.64 -1.07
C ARG A 75 0.95 -18.63 -2.54
N SER A 76 1.57 -19.51 -3.33
CA SER A 76 1.12 -19.80 -4.69
C SER A 76 -0.37 -20.15 -4.67
N ASN A 77 -1.15 -19.54 -5.57
CA ASN A 77 -2.61 -19.67 -5.66
C ASN A 77 -3.41 -19.11 -4.47
N ALA A 78 -2.82 -18.35 -3.55
CA ALA A 78 -3.56 -17.61 -2.52
C ALA A 78 -4.45 -16.50 -3.11
N GLY A 79 -4.31 -16.16 -4.40
CA GLY A 79 -5.16 -15.17 -5.07
C GLY A 79 -4.56 -13.76 -5.20
N LYS A 80 -3.25 -13.62 -4.97
CA LYS A 80 -2.49 -12.36 -5.09
C LYS A 80 -2.71 -11.60 -6.39
N SER A 81 -2.41 -12.23 -7.54
CA SER A 81 -2.58 -11.56 -8.83
C SER A 81 -4.06 -11.23 -9.12
N THR A 82 -5.00 -12.07 -8.66
CA THR A 82 -6.44 -11.79 -8.77
C THR A 82 -6.84 -10.58 -7.91
N CYS A 83 -6.30 -10.48 -6.69
CA CYS A 83 -6.52 -9.34 -5.79
C CYS A 83 -5.99 -8.04 -6.42
N ILE A 84 -4.74 -8.01 -6.87
CA ILE A 84 -4.14 -6.85 -7.54
C ILE A 84 -4.97 -6.42 -8.75
N ASN A 85 -5.31 -7.36 -9.63
CA ASN A 85 -6.14 -7.11 -10.81
C ASN A 85 -7.53 -6.55 -10.46
N THR A 86 -8.13 -7.02 -9.36
CA THR A 86 -9.45 -6.55 -8.93
C THR A 86 -9.39 -5.15 -8.32
N LEU A 87 -8.39 -4.89 -7.47
CA LEU A 87 -8.13 -3.57 -6.87
C LEU A 87 -7.81 -2.51 -7.94
N THR A 88 -7.06 -2.89 -8.97
CA THR A 88 -6.64 -1.98 -10.05
C THR A 88 -7.64 -1.94 -11.21
N GLN A 89 -8.73 -2.70 -11.14
CA GLN A 89 -9.71 -2.87 -12.21
C GLN A 89 -9.09 -3.29 -13.57
N GLN A 90 -8.04 -4.10 -13.55
CA GLN A 90 -7.31 -4.55 -14.75
C GLN A 90 -7.31 -6.07 -14.88
N LYS A 91 -7.42 -6.58 -16.12
CA LYS A 91 -7.54 -8.04 -16.35
C LYS A 91 -6.20 -8.78 -16.38
N ARG A 92 -5.10 -8.11 -16.73
CA ARG A 92 -3.80 -8.72 -17.01
C ARG A 92 -2.61 -7.88 -16.53
N LEU A 93 -2.81 -7.05 -15.50
CA LEU A 93 -1.70 -6.28 -14.92
C LEU A 93 -0.75 -7.22 -14.17
N ALA A 94 -1.29 -7.96 -13.20
CA ALA A 94 -0.61 -9.07 -12.55
C ALA A 94 -1.05 -10.37 -13.21
N PHE A 95 -0.10 -11.15 -13.74
CA PHE A 95 -0.46 -12.39 -14.42
C PHE A 95 -0.88 -13.49 -13.43
N ALA A 96 -2.20 -13.72 -13.33
CA ALA A 96 -2.76 -14.86 -12.62
C ALA A 96 -2.55 -16.16 -13.43
N SER A 97 -1.37 -16.78 -13.31
CA SER A 97 -1.13 -18.10 -13.87
C SER A 97 -1.73 -19.19 -12.98
N LYS A 98 -2.49 -20.12 -13.57
CA LYS A 98 -2.91 -21.36 -12.88
C LYS A 98 -1.75 -22.35 -12.73
N THR A 99 -0.71 -22.21 -13.58
CA THR A 99 0.53 -23.00 -13.49
C THR A 99 1.39 -22.43 -12.37
N PRO A 100 1.59 -23.17 -11.25
CA PRO A 100 2.39 -22.70 -10.14
C PRO A 100 3.87 -22.58 -10.54
N GLY A 101 4.62 -21.66 -9.89
CA GLY A 101 6.06 -21.46 -10.15
C GLY A 101 6.42 -20.60 -11.36
N ARG A 102 5.43 -20.06 -12.10
CA ARG A 102 5.68 -19.22 -13.28
C ARG A 102 6.22 -17.82 -12.97
N THR A 103 5.86 -17.25 -11.82
CA THR A 103 6.34 -15.92 -11.40
C THR A 103 7.46 -16.10 -10.38
N GLN A 104 8.70 -16.18 -10.87
CA GLN A 104 9.91 -16.19 -10.03
C GLN A 104 10.48 -14.79 -9.78
N SER A 105 9.94 -13.78 -10.48
CA SER A 105 10.38 -12.40 -10.43
C SER A 105 9.45 -11.54 -9.59
N ILE A 106 10.00 -10.46 -9.06
CA ILE A 106 9.26 -9.35 -8.47
C ILE A 106 8.73 -8.49 -9.62
N ASN A 107 7.44 -8.14 -9.61
CA ASN A 107 6.88 -7.19 -10.57
C ASN A 107 6.50 -5.90 -9.85
N LEU A 108 6.92 -4.76 -10.39
CA LEU A 108 6.52 -3.45 -9.88
C LEU A 108 5.46 -2.84 -10.78
N PHE A 109 4.48 -2.19 -10.16
CA PHE A 109 3.45 -1.42 -10.82
C PHE A 109 3.45 0.01 -10.26
N SER A 110 3.67 1.01 -11.10
CA SER A 110 3.60 2.41 -10.68
C SER A 110 2.14 2.88 -10.60
N LEU A 111 1.85 3.73 -9.62
CA LEU A 111 0.58 4.42 -9.42
C LEU A 111 0.79 5.92 -9.60
N GLY A 112 -0.28 6.62 -9.96
CA GLY A 112 -0.30 8.08 -10.07
C GLY A 112 -0.99 8.58 -11.33
N LYS A 113 -1.31 9.87 -11.37
CA LYS A 113 -2.08 10.50 -12.45
C LYS A 113 -1.20 11.44 -13.27
N GLN A 114 -1.57 11.62 -14.54
CA GLN A 114 -1.00 12.65 -15.42
C GLN A 114 0.53 12.56 -15.56
N GLY A 115 1.10 11.35 -15.49
CA GLY A 115 2.55 11.13 -15.63
C GLY A 115 3.35 11.39 -14.36
N ILE A 116 2.71 11.76 -13.24
CA ILE A 116 3.35 11.88 -11.94
C ILE A 116 3.09 10.58 -11.18
N HIS A 117 4.15 9.92 -10.75
CA HIS A 117 4.07 8.71 -9.93
C HIS A 117 4.15 9.06 -8.45
N ASP A 118 3.21 8.55 -7.66
CA ASP A 118 3.11 8.83 -6.22
C ASP A 118 3.28 7.57 -5.34
N ALA A 119 3.18 6.37 -5.92
CA ALA A 119 3.37 5.12 -5.20
C ALA A 119 3.71 3.95 -6.13
N VAL A 120 4.11 2.83 -5.53
CA VAL A 120 4.41 1.58 -6.24
C VAL A 120 3.72 0.41 -5.55
N LEU A 121 3.10 -0.47 -6.32
CA LEU A 121 2.67 -1.79 -5.86
C LEU A 121 3.70 -2.83 -6.31
N ALA A 122 4.14 -3.69 -5.39
CA ALA A 122 5.03 -4.80 -5.71
C ALA A 122 4.29 -6.14 -5.62
N ASP A 123 4.32 -6.92 -6.69
CA ASP A 123 3.83 -8.30 -6.73
C ASP A 123 5.00 -9.25 -6.52
N LEU A 124 5.15 -9.73 -5.30
CA LEU A 124 6.25 -10.61 -4.94
C LEU A 124 5.97 -12.05 -5.41
N PRO A 125 7.01 -12.83 -5.74
CA PRO A 125 6.82 -14.23 -6.14
C PRO A 125 6.15 -15.03 -5.00
N GLY A 126 5.24 -15.95 -5.33
CA GLY A 126 4.50 -16.71 -4.31
C GLY A 126 5.27 -17.94 -3.80
N TYR A 127 5.08 -18.31 -2.53
CA TYR A 127 5.77 -19.44 -1.88
C TYR A 127 4.93 -20.70 -1.68
N GLY A 128 5.55 -21.72 -1.08
CA GLY A 128 4.89 -22.93 -0.63
C GLY A 128 4.47 -23.87 -1.76
N TYR A 129 5.11 -23.78 -2.93
CA TYR A 129 4.86 -24.73 -4.01
C TYR A 129 5.67 -26.02 -3.78
N ALA A 130 4.96 -27.14 -3.63
CA ALA A 130 5.53 -28.44 -3.28
C ALA A 130 6.55 -28.94 -4.32
N ALA A 131 6.29 -28.71 -5.62
CA ALA A 131 7.06 -29.26 -6.73
C ALA A 131 8.26 -28.39 -7.19
N VAL A 132 8.66 -27.38 -6.41
CA VAL A 132 9.89 -26.62 -6.69
C VAL A 132 11.09 -27.35 -6.08
N PRO A 133 12.22 -27.47 -6.80
CA PRO A 133 13.48 -27.95 -6.23
C PRO A 133 13.84 -27.20 -4.94
N ARG A 134 14.46 -27.90 -3.98
CA ARG A 134 14.86 -27.34 -2.69
C ARG A 134 15.69 -26.05 -2.84
N GLU A 135 16.59 -26.02 -3.81
CA GLU A 135 17.43 -24.85 -4.10
C GLU A 135 16.61 -23.62 -4.50
N ALA A 136 15.61 -23.79 -5.37
CA ALA A 136 14.74 -22.69 -5.78
C ALA A 136 13.81 -22.24 -4.64
N LYS A 137 13.44 -23.11 -3.70
CA LYS A 137 12.76 -22.72 -2.45
C LYS A 137 13.65 -21.85 -1.57
N LEU A 138 14.91 -22.25 -1.35
CA LEU A 138 15.88 -21.48 -0.56
C LEU A 138 16.20 -20.13 -1.21
N ARG A 139 16.40 -20.11 -2.53
CA ARG A 139 16.62 -18.86 -3.29
C ARG A 139 15.43 -17.92 -3.13
N TRP A 140 14.21 -18.44 -3.28
CA TRP A 140 13.00 -17.65 -3.09
C TRP A 140 12.90 -17.07 -1.67
N GLN A 141 13.18 -17.89 -0.65
CA GLN A 141 13.17 -17.45 0.75
C GLN A 141 14.18 -16.32 0.98
N ARG A 142 15.39 -16.41 0.41
CA ARG A 142 16.39 -15.35 0.49
C ARG A 142 15.95 -14.08 -0.23
N VAL A 143 15.46 -14.18 -1.47
CA VAL A 143 14.99 -13.00 -2.23
C VAL A 143 13.85 -12.32 -1.48
N MET A 144 12.90 -13.09 -0.95
CA MET A 144 11.78 -12.57 -0.17
C MET A 144 12.24 -11.89 1.12
N GLY A 145 13.05 -12.59 1.92
CA GLY A 145 13.56 -12.07 3.18
C GLY A 145 14.38 -10.81 2.97
N ASN A 146 15.29 -10.81 2.01
CA ASN A 146 16.08 -9.64 1.65
C ASN A 146 15.18 -8.48 1.25
N TYR A 147 14.24 -8.70 0.33
CA TYR A 147 13.31 -7.64 -0.09
C TYR A 147 12.51 -7.07 1.10
N LEU A 148 11.91 -7.91 1.93
CA LEU A 148 11.08 -7.46 3.05
C LEU A 148 11.87 -6.74 4.15
N LEU A 149 13.15 -7.12 4.34
CA LEU A 149 14.01 -6.56 5.37
C LEU A 149 14.77 -5.31 4.92
N THR A 150 15.21 -5.23 3.67
CA THR A 150 16.17 -4.21 3.22
C THR A 150 15.61 -3.21 2.23
N ARG A 151 14.43 -3.43 1.65
CA ARG A 151 13.81 -2.44 0.76
C ARG A 151 13.40 -1.19 1.55
N GLU A 152 14.10 -0.08 1.33
CA GLU A 152 13.98 1.14 2.14
C GLU A 152 12.64 1.87 1.97
N ASN A 153 12.16 1.96 0.74
CA ASN A 153 10.90 2.65 0.40
C ASN A 153 9.64 1.80 0.69
N LEU A 154 9.81 0.57 1.17
CA LEU A 154 8.70 -0.32 1.53
C LEU A 154 7.96 0.23 2.76
N LYS A 155 6.70 0.65 2.55
CA LYS A 155 5.81 1.23 3.58
C LYS A 155 4.79 0.25 4.12
N GLY A 156 4.37 -0.72 3.31
CA GLY A 156 3.34 -1.66 3.72
C GLY A 156 3.48 -3.03 3.07
N VAL A 157 3.01 -4.06 3.77
CA VAL A 157 2.94 -5.43 3.25
C VAL A 157 1.54 -6.01 3.44
N VAL A 158 1.00 -6.55 2.36
CA VAL A 158 -0.27 -7.28 2.33
C VAL A 158 0.06 -8.76 2.18
N LEU A 159 -0.16 -9.52 3.25
CA LEU A 159 -0.03 -10.97 3.28
C LEU A 159 -1.36 -11.63 2.91
N LEU A 160 -1.41 -12.31 1.77
CA LEU A 160 -2.62 -12.99 1.29
C LEU A 160 -2.66 -14.45 1.74
N ILE A 161 -3.75 -14.80 2.42
CA ILE A 161 -4.00 -16.15 2.95
C ILE A 161 -5.35 -16.64 2.39
N ASP A 162 -5.38 -17.89 1.90
CA ASP A 162 -6.64 -18.59 1.61
C ASP A 162 -7.17 -19.17 2.94
N PRO A 163 -8.23 -18.62 3.54
CA PRO A 163 -8.65 -18.96 4.89
C PRO A 163 -9.16 -20.41 5.02
N ARG A 164 -9.44 -21.09 3.90
CA ARG A 164 -9.77 -22.53 3.89
C ARG A 164 -8.58 -23.42 4.21
N LEU A 165 -7.37 -22.93 3.98
CA LEU A 165 -6.12 -23.61 4.28
C LEU A 165 -5.51 -23.15 5.61
N GLY A 166 -5.99 -22.03 6.15
CA GLY A 166 -5.40 -21.39 7.32
C GLY A 166 -4.01 -20.81 7.06
N MET A 167 -3.42 -20.28 8.13
CA MET A 167 -2.04 -19.85 8.16
C MET A 167 -1.13 -21.08 8.31
N THR A 168 -0.05 -21.14 7.54
CA THR A 168 0.92 -22.23 7.53
C THR A 168 2.24 -21.80 8.14
N GLU A 169 3.12 -22.77 8.42
CA GLU A 169 4.48 -22.52 8.91
C GLU A 169 5.26 -21.52 8.05
N LEU A 170 5.10 -21.55 6.72
CA LEU A 170 5.76 -20.56 5.84
C LEU A 170 5.21 -19.14 6.02
N ASP A 171 3.93 -19.02 6.35
CA ASP A 171 3.32 -17.72 6.63
C ASP A 171 3.82 -17.20 8.00
N GLU A 172 3.97 -18.09 8.99
CA GLU A 172 4.51 -17.77 10.32
C GLU A 172 5.98 -17.32 10.25
N ILE A 173 6.82 -18.04 9.48
CA ILE A 173 8.21 -17.64 9.24
C ILE A 173 8.26 -16.24 8.60
N LEU A 174 7.37 -15.93 7.66
CA LEU A 174 7.32 -14.61 7.04
C LEU A 174 6.92 -13.53 8.06
N LEU A 175 5.95 -13.82 8.94
CA LEU A 175 5.57 -12.93 10.03
C LEU A 175 6.76 -12.62 10.94
N ASP A 176 7.54 -13.65 11.31
CA ASP A 176 8.70 -13.46 12.18
C ASP A 176 9.82 -12.66 11.50
N VAL A 177 10.06 -12.90 10.22
CA VAL A 177 11.01 -12.12 9.41
C VAL A 177 10.60 -10.64 9.35
N ILE A 178 9.31 -10.33 9.17
CA ILE A 178 8.86 -8.94 8.99
C ILE A 178 8.60 -8.20 10.32
N ARG A 179 8.48 -8.92 11.43
CA ARG A 179 8.15 -8.36 12.76
C ARG A 179 9.02 -7.16 13.18
N PRO A 180 10.35 -7.17 13.01
CA PRO A 180 11.19 -6.02 13.37
C PRO A 180 10.84 -4.76 12.56
N ARG A 181 10.53 -4.93 11.26
CA ARG A 181 10.10 -3.82 10.39
C ARG A 181 8.74 -3.27 10.80
N VAL A 182 7.81 -4.15 11.19
CA VAL A 182 6.48 -3.75 11.68
C VAL A 182 6.60 -2.95 12.98
N GLN A 183 7.45 -3.39 13.91
CA GLN A 183 7.78 -2.63 15.12
C GLN A 183 8.42 -1.26 14.82
N ALA A 184 9.19 -1.17 13.74
CA ALA A 184 9.76 0.08 13.24
C ALA A 184 8.75 0.95 12.45
N GLY A 185 7.48 0.56 12.36
CA GLY A 185 6.41 1.35 11.76
C GLY A 185 5.97 0.92 10.36
N LEU A 186 6.52 -0.17 9.81
CA LEU A 186 6.03 -0.78 8.57
C LEU A 186 4.57 -1.23 8.77
N LYS A 187 3.70 -0.86 7.83
CA LYS A 187 2.30 -1.27 7.87
C LYS A 187 2.14 -2.72 7.42
N PHE A 188 1.23 -3.44 8.04
CA PHE A 188 1.03 -4.87 7.75
C PHE A 188 -0.45 -5.24 7.79
N LEU A 189 -0.90 -5.99 6.78
CA LEU A 189 -2.27 -6.47 6.65
C LEU A 189 -2.27 -7.95 6.30
N VAL A 190 -3.01 -8.76 7.07
CA VAL A 190 -3.41 -10.11 6.66
C VAL A 190 -4.73 -10.03 5.88
N LEU A 191 -4.68 -10.37 4.59
CA LEU A 191 -5.83 -10.37 3.71
C LEU A 191 -6.33 -11.79 3.44
N LEU A 192 -7.46 -12.14 4.03
CA LEU A 192 -8.11 -13.44 3.88
C LEU A 192 -8.90 -13.48 2.56
N THR A 193 -8.27 -13.98 1.52
CA THR A 193 -8.85 -14.01 0.16
C THR A 193 -9.92 -15.08 0.01
N LYS A 194 -10.64 -15.07 -1.13
CA LYS A 194 -11.67 -16.07 -1.46
C LYS A 194 -12.71 -16.25 -0.35
N ALA A 195 -13.02 -15.17 0.37
CA ALA A 195 -14.00 -15.18 1.47
C ALA A 195 -15.40 -15.63 1.01
N ASP A 196 -15.71 -15.55 -0.29
CA ASP A 196 -16.92 -16.11 -0.91
C ASP A 196 -17.05 -17.64 -0.80
N LYS A 197 -15.97 -18.33 -0.41
CA LYS A 197 -15.96 -19.78 -0.20
C LYS A 197 -16.25 -20.19 1.23
N LEU A 198 -16.46 -19.24 2.14
CA LEU A 198 -16.77 -19.48 3.54
C LEU A 198 -18.22 -19.08 3.84
N SER A 199 -18.85 -19.81 4.77
CA SER A 199 -20.05 -19.34 5.45
C SER A 199 -19.72 -18.14 6.37
N ARG A 200 -20.75 -17.42 6.81
CA ARG A 200 -20.59 -16.28 7.72
C ARG A 200 -19.87 -16.65 9.02
N SER A 201 -20.18 -17.82 9.58
CA SER A 201 -19.57 -18.31 10.83
C SER A 201 -18.09 -18.68 10.62
N GLU A 202 -17.78 -19.38 9.54
CA GLU A 202 -16.39 -19.74 9.19
C GLU A 202 -15.55 -18.49 8.91
N ALA A 203 -16.10 -17.50 8.20
CA ALA A 203 -15.43 -16.25 7.92
C ALA A 203 -15.12 -15.46 9.21
N ALA A 204 -16.06 -15.38 10.14
CA ALA A 204 -15.85 -14.75 11.44
C ALA A 204 -14.78 -15.47 12.27
N LYS A 205 -14.81 -16.80 12.29
CA LYS A 205 -13.79 -17.62 12.96
C LYS A 205 -12.40 -17.42 12.35
N ALA A 206 -12.28 -17.51 11.02
CA ALA A 206 -11.02 -17.32 10.30
C ALA A 206 -10.44 -15.92 10.53
N LEU A 207 -11.29 -14.89 10.52
CA LEU A 207 -10.88 -13.51 10.81
C LEU A 207 -10.35 -13.36 12.24
N SER A 208 -11.03 -13.95 13.22
CA SER A 208 -10.59 -13.92 14.63
C SER A 208 -9.22 -14.60 14.80
N ILE A 209 -9.05 -15.79 14.21
CA ILE A 209 -7.79 -16.54 14.24
C ILE A 209 -6.65 -15.73 13.59
N ALA A 210 -6.89 -15.14 12.41
CA ALA A 210 -5.88 -14.37 11.70
C ALA A 210 -5.42 -13.13 12.50
N ARG A 211 -6.32 -12.47 13.23
CA ARG A 211 -5.97 -11.35 14.12
C ARG A 211 -5.08 -11.79 15.27
N LEU A 212 -5.37 -12.94 15.88
CA LEU A 212 -4.53 -13.50 16.94
C LEU A 212 -3.14 -13.89 16.42
N GLN A 213 -3.08 -14.58 15.28
CA GLN A 213 -1.81 -15.04 14.68
C GLN A 213 -0.93 -13.90 14.17
N SER A 214 -1.53 -12.79 13.73
CA SER A 214 -0.79 -11.57 13.36
C SER A 214 -0.37 -10.71 14.56
N GLY A 215 -0.46 -11.24 15.78
CA GLY A 215 -0.07 -10.53 17.00
C GLY A 215 -0.97 -9.34 17.33
N GLY A 216 -2.26 -9.42 17.00
CA GLY A 216 -3.22 -8.33 17.12
C GLY A 216 -3.19 -7.33 15.95
N GLY A 217 -2.48 -7.66 14.87
CA GLY A 217 -2.40 -6.85 13.65
C GLY A 217 -3.71 -6.76 12.87
N GLU A 218 -3.70 -5.96 11.80
CA GLU A 218 -4.86 -5.80 10.93
C GLU A 218 -5.09 -7.08 10.11
N ALA A 219 -6.33 -7.59 10.15
CA ALA A 219 -6.80 -8.63 9.25
C ALA A 219 -8.17 -8.29 8.67
N ARG A 220 -8.38 -8.62 7.39
CA ARG A 220 -9.62 -8.34 6.66
C ARG A 220 -10.02 -9.49 5.73
N LEU A 221 -11.32 -9.66 5.53
CA LEU A 221 -11.88 -10.59 4.54
C LEU A 221 -11.90 -9.93 3.16
N PHE A 222 -11.58 -10.71 2.13
CA PHE A 222 -11.57 -10.25 0.75
C PHE A 222 -12.13 -11.30 -0.21
N SER A 223 -13.02 -10.87 -1.09
CA SER A 223 -13.46 -11.68 -2.23
C SER A 223 -13.40 -10.86 -3.50
N ALA A 224 -12.52 -11.26 -4.42
CA ALA A 224 -12.50 -10.70 -5.76
C ALA A 224 -13.81 -10.98 -6.52
N LEU A 225 -14.41 -12.15 -6.30
CA LEU A 225 -15.64 -12.56 -6.98
C LEU A 225 -16.86 -11.76 -6.52
N LYS A 226 -16.97 -11.52 -5.20
CA LYS A 226 -18.08 -10.78 -4.60
C LYS A 226 -17.78 -9.29 -4.37
N LYS A 227 -16.58 -8.84 -4.74
CA LYS A 227 -16.04 -7.50 -4.45
C LYS A 227 -16.11 -7.12 -2.97
N GLN A 228 -16.04 -8.11 -2.09
CA GLN A 228 -16.05 -7.90 -0.64
C GLN A 228 -14.68 -7.37 -0.18
N GLY A 229 -14.69 -6.34 0.67
CA GLY A 229 -13.48 -5.74 1.24
C GLY A 229 -12.69 -4.86 0.28
N LEU A 230 -13.23 -4.56 -0.91
CA LEU A 230 -12.53 -3.77 -1.93
C LEU A 230 -12.34 -2.32 -1.46
N ASP A 231 -13.39 -1.70 -0.95
CA ASP A 231 -13.39 -0.31 -0.46
C ASP A 231 -12.41 -0.15 0.71
N ASP A 232 -12.52 -1.04 1.71
CA ASP A 232 -11.66 -1.02 2.88
C ASP A 232 -10.19 -1.11 2.50
N VAL A 233 -9.84 -2.05 1.61
CA VAL A 233 -8.46 -2.25 1.18
C VAL A 233 -7.98 -1.08 0.33
N ALA A 234 -8.80 -0.56 -0.60
CA ALA A 234 -8.44 0.61 -1.39
C ALA A 234 -8.13 1.82 -0.51
N GLN A 235 -9.00 2.05 0.48
CA GLN A 235 -8.80 3.10 1.46
C GLN A 235 -7.50 2.91 2.25
N LEU A 236 -7.25 1.71 2.77
CA LEU A 236 -6.04 1.44 3.55
C LEU A 236 -4.75 1.65 2.74
N LEU A 237 -4.70 1.13 1.52
CA LEU A 237 -3.55 1.27 0.63
C LEU A 237 -3.28 2.74 0.29
N TRP A 238 -4.34 3.52 0.07
CA TRP A 238 -4.20 4.95 -0.18
C TRP A 238 -3.60 5.68 1.02
N HIS A 239 -4.09 5.40 2.23
CA HIS A 239 -3.53 6.00 3.46
C HIS A 239 -2.07 5.60 3.66
N TRP A 240 -1.71 4.34 3.45
CA TRP A 240 -0.31 3.89 3.58
C TRP A 240 0.63 4.60 2.60
N ALA A 241 0.15 4.96 1.42
CA ALA A 241 0.94 5.67 0.41
C ALA A 241 1.03 7.19 0.67
N HIS A 242 0.04 7.81 1.31
CA HIS A 242 -0.06 9.28 1.39
C HIS A 242 0.02 9.85 2.81
N GLU A 243 -0.09 9.03 3.86
CA GLU A 243 0.10 9.51 5.22
C GLU A 243 1.60 9.57 5.59
N PRO A 244 2.06 10.67 6.19
CA PRO A 244 3.43 10.77 6.66
C PRO A 244 3.68 9.71 7.75
N VAL A 245 4.77 8.96 7.61
CA VAL A 245 5.21 8.00 8.63
C VAL A 245 5.46 8.78 9.92
N LYS A 246 4.65 8.52 10.96
CA LYS A 246 4.93 9.00 12.31
C LYS A 246 6.18 8.28 12.81
N VAL A 247 7.34 8.93 12.71
CA VAL A 247 8.57 8.46 13.36
C VAL A 247 8.33 8.52 14.87
N PRO A 248 8.51 7.42 15.62
CA PRO A 248 8.46 7.47 17.07
C PRO A 248 9.51 8.47 17.56
N LYS A 249 9.12 9.45 18.36
CA LYS A 249 10.08 10.29 19.09
C LYS A 249 10.94 9.35 19.93
N GLN A 250 12.24 9.30 19.64
CA GLN A 250 13.20 8.66 20.53
C GLN A 250 13.09 9.36 21.88
N THR A 251 12.66 8.62 22.90
CA THR A 251 12.79 9.04 24.28
C THR A 251 14.29 9.16 24.57
N PRO A 252 14.78 10.30 25.09
CA PRO A 252 16.19 10.40 25.47
C PRO A 252 16.51 9.28 26.45
N VAL A 253 17.53 8.48 26.13
CA VAL A 253 18.07 7.49 27.05
C VAL A 253 18.68 8.27 28.21
N GLU A 254 18.14 8.08 29.41
CA GLU A 254 18.76 8.54 30.65
C GLU A 254 20.16 7.95 30.73
N THR A 255 21.15 8.82 30.76
CA THR A 255 22.54 8.47 31.05
C THR A 255 22.61 8.05 32.52
N GLY A 256 22.95 6.78 32.76
CA GLY A 256 23.27 6.26 34.10
C GLY A 256 24.49 6.97 34.70
N PRO A 257 24.68 6.91 36.02
CA PRO A 257 25.60 7.78 36.73
C PRO A 257 27.06 7.45 36.38
N ALA A 258 27.88 8.50 36.37
CA ALA A 258 29.32 8.43 36.21
C ALA A 258 29.94 7.58 37.35
N ILE A 259 30.86 6.71 36.98
CA ILE A 259 31.76 6.04 37.92
C ILE A 259 32.78 7.10 38.35
N GLU A 260 32.81 7.41 39.65
CA GLU A 260 33.84 8.24 40.27
C GLU A 260 35.14 7.42 40.32
N ASP A 261 36.18 7.92 39.66
CA ASP A 261 37.56 7.46 39.81
C ASP A 261 38.07 7.97 41.17
N ASP A 262 38.25 7.06 42.12
CA ASP A 262 38.97 7.30 43.38
C ASP A 262 40.01 6.18 43.53
N ASP A 263 41.26 6.49 43.21
CA ASP A 263 42.43 5.75 43.67
C ASP A 263 43.62 6.73 43.75
N GLU A 264 43.75 7.35 44.93
CA GLU A 264 44.96 8.05 45.37
C GLU A 264 46.05 7.02 45.74
N PRO A 265 47.34 7.26 45.45
CA PRO A 265 48.40 6.32 45.79
C PRO A 265 48.90 6.51 47.22
N GLU A 266 48.78 5.49 48.06
CA GLU A 266 49.56 5.40 49.31
C GLU A 266 51.03 5.07 48.99
N SER A 267 51.89 6.07 49.17
CA SER A 267 53.29 5.86 49.55
C SER A 267 53.37 5.17 50.92
N LEU A 268 54.36 4.30 51.15
CA LEU A 268 55.34 4.41 52.24
C LEU A 268 56.34 3.24 52.23
N ASP A 269 57.62 3.65 52.35
CA ASP A 269 58.82 3.01 52.90
C ASP A 269 59.42 1.70 52.32
#